data_AF-A0A815Y0U8-F1
#
_entry.id   AF-A0A815Y0U8-F1
#
_cell.length_a   1.000
_cell.length_b   1.000
_cell.length_c   1.000
_cell.angle_alpha   90.00
_cell.angle_beta   90.00
_cell.angle_gamma   90.00
#
_symmetry.space_group_name_H-M   'P 1'
#
loop_
_entity.id
_entity.type
_entity.pdbx_description
1 polymer ?
#
loop_
_entity_poly.entity_id
_entity_poly.type
_entity_poly.pdbx_seq_one_letter_code
_entity_poly.pdbx_strand_id
1 'polypeptide(L)'
;ELKKLKDKNIPVHTFYLTNSAKNNFEAIAKETQGRCESLDIRSSAGIIALTHYVTEEVLRKAAGSQGDEAVKLYREIYGKTSFTS
;
A
#
# COMPACT_ATOMS: atom_id res chain seq x y z
N GLU A 1 -17.08 -9.40 6.93
CA GLU A 1 -15.97 -8.61 7.50
C GLU A 1 -15.72 -7.30 6.77
N LEU A 2 -15.56 -7.31 5.43
CA LEU A 2 -15.29 -6.09 4.64
C LEU A 2 -16.21 -4.90 4.94
N LYS A 3 -17.53 -5.15 5.05
CA LYS A 3 -18.51 -4.11 5.44
C LYS A 3 -18.16 -3.44 6.78
N LYS A 4 -17.73 -4.20 7.79
CA LYS A 4 -17.35 -3.64 9.10
C LYS A 4 -16.11 -2.75 8.99
N LEU A 5 -15.16 -3.11 8.12
CA LEU A 5 -13.95 -2.31 7.88
C LEU A 5 -14.32 -1.00 7.18
N LYS A 6 -15.21 -1.06 6.17
CA LYS A 6 -15.78 0.11 5.50
C LYS A 6 -16.49 1.04 6.49
N ASP A 7 -17.38 0.50 7.32
CA ASP A 7 -18.14 1.27 8.32
C ASP A 7 -17.23 1.96 9.36
N LYS A 8 -16.01 1.42 9.56
CA LYS A 8 -14.98 2.00 10.43
C LYS A 8 -13.97 2.89 9.70
N ASN A 9 -14.16 3.16 8.41
CA ASN A 9 -13.22 3.89 7.55
C ASN A 9 -11.80 3.29 7.58
N ILE A 10 -11.70 1.96 7.66
CA ILE A 10 -10.43 1.23 7.60
C ILE A 10 -10.22 0.77 6.14
N PRO A 11 -9.23 1.32 5.42
CA PRO A 11 -8.95 0.88 4.07
C PRO A 11 -8.35 -0.52 4.05
N VAL A 12 -8.76 -1.34 3.07
CA VAL A 12 -8.18 -2.66 2.81
C VAL A 12 -7.34 -2.57 1.55
N HIS A 13 -6.05 -2.72 1.70
CA HIS A 13 -5.11 -2.75 0.59
C HIS A 13 -4.84 -4.19 0.19
N THR A 14 -4.90 -4.49 -1.10
CA THR A 14 -4.79 -5.86 -1.62
C THR A 14 -3.66 -5.95 -2.63
N PHE A 15 -2.92 -7.05 -2.59
CA PHE A 15 -1.80 -7.28 -3.51
C PHE A 15 -1.96 -8.66 -4.13
N TYR A 16 -1.87 -8.76 -5.45
CA TYR A 16 -2.01 -10.03 -6.15
C TYR A 16 -0.73 -10.43 -6.88
N LEU A 17 -0.47 -11.74 -6.90
CA LEU A 17 0.64 -12.33 -7.64
C LEU A 17 0.21 -12.78 -9.05
N THR A 18 -1.02 -13.28 -9.17
CA THR A 18 -1.58 -13.79 -10.42
C THR A 18 -2.79 -12.97 -10.84
N ASN A 19 -2.94 -12.76 -12.15
CA ASN A 19 -4.06 -11.99 -12.71
C ASN A 19 -5.43 -12.62 -12.42
N SER A 20 -5.48 -13.92 -12.10
CA SER A 20 -6.71 -14.60 -11.69
C SER A 20 -7.33 -14.02 -10.42
N ALA A 21 -6.53 -13.46 -9.51
CA ALA A 21 -7.01 -12.85 -8.27
C ALA A 21 -7.37 -11.36 -8.41
N LYS A 22 -6.92 -10.70 -9.49
CA LYS A 22 -7.00 -9.25 -9.70
C LYS A 22 -8.41 -8.70 -9.47
N ASN A 23 -9.41 -9.23 -10.17
CA ASN A 23 -10.77 -8.67 -10.13
C ASN A 23 -11.38 -8.72 -8.72
N ASN A 24 -11.15 -9.80 -7.98
CA ASN A 24 -11.66 -9.93 -6.62
C ASN A 24 -10.94 -8.97 -5.66
N PHE A 25 -9.63 -8.81 -5.84
CA PHE A 25 -8.82 -7.94 -4.99
C PHE A 25 -9.11 -6.46 -5.26
N GLU A 26 -9.25 -6.08 -6.52
CA GLU A 26 -9.69 -4.73 -6.92
C GLU A 26 -11.07 -4.40 -6.35
N ALA A 27 -12.01 -5.34 -6.36
CA ALA A 27 -13.33 -5.13 -5.76
C ALA A 27 -13.24 -4.87 -4.25
N ILE A 28 -12.44 -5.66 -3.53
CA ILE A 28 -12.22 -5.51 -2.08
C ILE A 28 -11.60 -4.15 -1.75
N ALA A 29 -10.52 -3.78 -2.46
CA ALA A 29 -9.83 -2.52 -2.23
C ALA A 29 -10.72 -1.32 -2.55
N LYS A 30 -11.40 -1.34 -3.70
CA LYS A 30 -12.29 -0.25 -4.13
C LYS A 30 -13.42 0.00 -3.12
N GLU A 31 -14.00 -1.06 -2.55
CA GLU A 31 -15.09 -0.96 -1.58
C GLU A 31 -14.70 -0.19 -0.30
N THR A 32 -13.41 -0.18 0.04
CA THR A 32 -12.86 0.44 1.26
C THR A 32 -11.93 1.61 0.98
N GLN A 33 -11.89 2.11 -0.26
CA GLN A 33 -10.94 3.14 -0.72
C GLN A 33 -9.46 2.75 -0.49
N GLY A 34 -9.19 1.45 -0.50
CA GLY A 34 -7.84 0.91 -0.49
C GLY A 34 -7.18 0.94 -1.86
N ARG A 35 -6.00 0.33 -1.93
CA ARG A 35 -5.18 0.23 -3.14
C ARG A 35 -5.12 -1.24 -3.57
N CYS A 36 -5.04 -1.47 -4.86
CA CYS A 36 -4.85 -2.80 -5.41
C CYS A 36 -3.78 -2.80 -6.49
N GLU A 37 -2.73 -3.58 -6.28
CA GLU A 37 -1.56 -3.62 -7.17
C GLU A 37 -1.04 -5.05 -7.35
N SER A 38 -0.40 -5.28 -8.50
CA SER A 38 0.36 -6.52 -8.72
C SER A 38 1.66 -6.45 -7.93
N LEU A 39 1.98 -7.48 -7.16
CA LEU A 39 3.17 -7.51 -6.31
C LEU A 39 3.76 -8.92 -6.24
N ASP A 40 4.98 -9.08 -6.74
CA ASP A 40 5.73 -10.33 -6.57
C ASP A 40 6.68 -10.24 -5.38
N ILE A 41 6.21 -10.69 -4.21
CA ILE A 41 6.99 -10.73 -2.96
C ILE A 41 8.19 -11.67 -3.01
N ARG A 42 8.31 -12.53 -4.04
CA ARG A 42 9.50 -13.39 -4.23
C ARG A 42 10.63 -12.63 -4.94
N SER A 43 10.32 -11.48 -5.52
CA SER A 43 11.32 -10.59 -6.11
C SER A 43 11.77 -9.55 -5.08
N SER A 44 13.06 -9.20 -5.10
CA SER A 44 13.60 -8.12 -4.28
C SER A 44 12.87 -6.80 -4.55
N ALA A 45 12.54 -6.53 -5.82
CA ALA A 45 11.75 -5.37 -6.21
C ALA A 45 10.36 -5.34 -5.54
N GLY A 46 9.67 -6.48 -5.44
CA GLY A 46 8.39 -6.58 -4.76
C GLY A 46 8.49 -6.40 -3.24
N ILE A 47 9.55 -6.92 -2.61
CA ILE A 47 9.80 -6.67 -1.17
C ILE A 47 10.05 -5.19 -0.91
N ILE A 48 10.84 -4.53 -1.78
CA ILE A 48 11.11 -3.09 -1.70
C ILE A 48 9.82 -2.30 -1.89
N ALA A 49 9.02 -2.62 -2.91
CA ALA A 49 7.73 -1.98 -3.16
C ALA A 49 6.79 -2.12 -1.94
N LEU A 50 6.68 -3.31 -1.35
CA LEU A 50 5.87 -3.52 -0.14
C LEU A 50 6.38 -2.72 1.05
N THR A 51 7.70 -2.60 1.20
CA THR A 51 8.32 -1.83 2.28
C THR A 51 8.01 -0.35 2.14
N HIS A 52 8.17 0.22 0.94
CA HIS A 52 7.76 1.59 0.66
C HIS A 52 6.27 1.78 0.94
N TYR A 53 5.44 0.86 0.46
CA TYR A 53 4.00 0.90 0.63
C TYR A 53 3.59 1.02 2.10
N VAL A 54 4.05 0.08 2.93
CA VAL A 54 3.71 0.05 4.36
C VAL A 54 4.25 1.29 5.06
N THR A 55 5.47 1.71 4.72
CA THR A 55 6.09 2.92 5.28
C THR A 55 5.27 4.16 4.97
N GLU A 56 4.82 4.33 3.72
CA GLU A 56 3.98 5.44 3.31
C GLU A 56 2.64 5.47 4.05
N GLU A 57 1.97 4.33 4.22
CA GLU A 57 0.72 4.27 4.98
C GLU A 57 0.92 4.58 6.47
N VAL A 58 2.01 4.09 7.07
CA VAL A 58 2.36 4.43 8.46
C VAL A 58 2.61 5.93 8.59
N LEU A 59 3.39 6.53 7.69
CA LEU A 59 3.67 7.97 7.71
C LEU A 59 2.38 8.79 7.55
N ARG A 60 1.51 8.40 6.59
CA ARG A 60 0.25 9.09 6.34
C ARG A 60 -0.67 9.10 7.56
N LYS A 61 -0.61 8.05 8.39
CA LYS A 61 -1.42 7.96 9.63
C LYS A 61 -0.72 8.58 10.84
N ALA A 62 0.57 8.36 11.02
CA ALA A 62 1.32 8.79 12.19
C ALA A 62 1.58 10.30 12.23
N ALA A 63 1.73 10.95 11.06
CA ALA A 63 1.98 12.39 10.98
C ALA A 63 0.70 13.25 11.03
N GLY A 64 -0.46 12.66 11.31
CA GLY A 64 -1.73 13.38 11.46
C GLY A 64 -2.09 14.18 10.20
N SER A 65 -2.32 15.49 10.34
CA SER A 65 -2.68 16.36 9.21
C SER A 65 -1.55 16.61 8.21
N GLN A 66 -0.31 16.23 8.54
CA GLN A 66 0.87 16.35 7.65
C GLN A 66 1.24 15.02 6.97
N GLY A 67 0.31 14.06 6.97
CA GLY A 67 0.54 12.71 6.46
C GLY A 67 1.07 12.68 5.01
N ASP A 68 0.49 13.48 4.13
CA ASP A 68 0.88 13.48 2.72
C ASP A 68 2.22 14.20 2.49
N GLU A 69 2.54 15.24 3.25
CA GLU A 69 3.86 15.89 3.24
C GLU A 69 4.95 14.95 3.75
N ALA A 70 4.68 14.18 4.81
CA ALA A 70 5.61 13.18 5.32
C ALA A 70 5.90 12.09 4.28
N VAL A 71 4.88 11.62 3.57
CA VAL A 71 5.03 10.68 2.45
C VAL A 71 5.84 11.30 1.30
N LYS A 72 5.58 12.57 0.96
CA LYS A 72 6.34 13.28 -0.08
C LYS A 72 7.83 13.37 0.27
N LEU A 73 8.15 13.80 1.49
CA LEU A 73 9.54 13.88 1.97
C LEU A 73 10.21 12.50 1.97
N TYR A 74 9.49 11.47 2.42
CA TYR A 74 9.98 10.10 2.37
C TYR A 74 10.34 9.66 0.95
N ARG A 75 9.48 9.94 -0.05
CA ARG A 75 9.75 9.64 -1.46
C ARG A 75 10.93 10.44 -2.03
N GLU A 76 11.14 11.68 -1.57
CA GLU A 76 12.30 12.48 -1.98
C GLU A 76 13.62 11.88 -1.45
N ILE A 77 13.62 11.35 -0.23
CA ILE A 77 14.82 10.78 0.41
C ILE A 77 15.07 9.34 -0.05
N TYR A 78 14.01 8.53 -0.16
CA TYR A 78 14.11 7.07 -0.32
C TYR A 78 13.48 6.54 -1.61
N GLY A 79 12.71 7.35 -2.36
CA GLY A 79 11.98 6.89 -3.55
C GLY A 79 12.85 6.55 -4.76
N LYS A 80 14.15 6.85 -4.69
CA LYS A 80 15.16 6.44 -5.69
C LYS A 80 16.07 5.31 -5.19
N THR A 81 15.93 4.92 -3.93
CA THR A 81 16.86 4.00 -3.28
C THR A 81 16.35 2.58 -3.48
N SER A 82 16.98 1.84 -4.40
CA SER A 82 16.98 0.38 -4.33
C SER A 82 17.60 0.02 -2.98
N PHE A 83 16.85 -0.59 -2.06
CA PHE A 83 17.47 -1.24 -0.90
C PHE A 83 18.31 -2.40 -1.44
N THR A 84 19.55 -2.13 -1.80
CA THR A 84 20.53 -3.16 -2.10
C THR A 84 20.84 -3.85 -0.79
N SER A 85 20.33 -5.07 -0.64
CA SER A 85 20.80 -6.03 0.36
C SER A 85 22.27 -6.37 0.11
#